data_AF-A0A199UHY1-F1
#
_entry.id   AF-A0A199UHY1-F1
#
_cell.length_a   1.000
_cell.length_b   1.000
_cell.length_c   1.000
_cell.angle_alpha   90.00
_cell.angle_beta   90.00
_cell.angle_gamma   90.00
#
_symmetry.space_group_name_H-M   'P 1'
#
loop_
_entity.id
_entity.type
_entity.pdbx_description
1 polymer ?
#
loop_
_entity_poly.entity_id
_entity_poly.type
_entity_poly.pdbx_seq_one_letter_code
_entity_poly.pdbx_strand_id
1 'polypeptide(L)'
;MEFITEMEVVLRQYAPLNVNKWAEVPMHYKDKMWDDLMEKYNRIDGFRKEVMYNFNHMYRDWRHRKHLHYKQFATDEERLQNCLDAITESDWASLVEYFGSEPFKRMSEQNKANRAKQSTSSICRDSKTKLYPDLTEYYKAIHQRRTDNTWCSDKAQNAMV
;
A
#
# COMPACT_ATOMS: atom_id res chain seq x y z
N MET A 1 4.29 -3.61 -17.75
CA MET A 1 4.14 -3.13 -16.36
C MET A 1 3.22 -4.09 -15.63
N GLU A 2 3.57 -4.56 -14.44
CA GLU A 2 2.67 -5.44 -13.66
C GLU A 2 1.63 -4.59 -12.91
N PHE A 3 0.43 -5.12 -12.67
CA PHE A 3 -0.67 -4.36 -12.04
C PHE A 3 -0.28 -3.78 -10.67
N ILE A 4 0.47 -4.54 -9.86
CA ILE A 4 1.01 -4.07 -8.57
C ILE A 4 1.95 -2.87 -8.73
N THR A 5 2.78 -2.86 -9.78
CA THR A 5 3.64 -1.71 -10.10
C THR A 5 2.79 -0.50 -10.46
N GLU A 6 1.71 -0.68 -11.23
CA GLU A 6 0.79 0.41 -11.57
C GLU A 6 0.12 0.99 -10.32
N MET A 7 -0.39 0.14 -9.43
CA MET A 7 -0.97 0.58 -8.17
C MET A 7 0.03 1.40 -7.34
N GLU A 8 1.29 0.98 -7.23
CA GLU A 8 2.30 1.77 -6.53
C GLU A 8 2.59 3.10 -7.23
N VAL A 9 2.59 3.16 -8.57
CA VAL A 9 2.80 4.41 -9.33
C VAL A 9 1.63 5.38 -9.10
N VAL A 10 0.41 4.94 -9.37
CA VAL A 10 -0.83 5.72 -9.23
C VAL A 10 -1.03 6.18 -7.78
N LEU A 11 -0.71 5.34 -6.80
CA LEU A 11 -0.71 5.73 -5.38
C LEU A 11 0.27 6.87 -5.10
N ARG A 12 1.54 6.75 -5.54
CA ARG A 12 2.57 7.78 -5.28
C ARG A 12 2.29 9.08 -6.04
N GLN A 13 1.58 9.01 -7.16
CA GLN A 13 1.21 10.16 -7.99
C GLN A 13 0.08 11.00 -7.37
N TYR A 14 -0.84 10.39 -6.60
CA TYR A 14 -2.04 11.07 -6.11
C TYR A 14 -2.27 11.04 -4.60
N ALA A 15 -1.72 10.09 -3.85
CA ALA A 15 -2.00 9.99 -2.41
C ALA A 15 -1.22 11.07 -1.63
N PRO A 16 -1.92 12.01 -0.95
CA PRO A 16 -1.25 13.05 -0.17
C PRO A 16 -0.53 12.45 1.05
N LEU A 17 0.62 13.01 1.42
CA LEU A 17 1.40 12.56 2.58
C LEU A 17 1.22 13.45 3.82
N ASN A 18 0.55 14.60 3.68
CA ASN A 18 0.14 15.45 4.80
C ASN A 18 -1.00 14.88 5.68
N VAL A 19 -1.57 13.71 5.35
CA VAL A 19 -2.57 13.01 6.19
C VAL A 19 -1.98 11.75 6.84
N ASN A 20 -2.42 11.38 8.05
CA ASN A 20 -1.71 10.40 8.87
C ASN A 20 -2.05 8.94 8.57
N LYS A 21 -3.28 8.68 8.12
CA LYS A 21 -3.77 7.33 7.79
C LYS A 21 -4.57 7.32 6.47
N TRP A 22 -4.58 6.19 5.78
CA TRP A 22 -5.35 6.00 4.54
C TRP A 22 -6.85 6.37 4.68
N ALA A 23 -7.44 6.17 5.86
CA ALA A 23 -8.82 6.57 6.14
C ALA A 23 -9.05 8.09 6.08
N GLU A 24 -8.02 8.92 6.29
CA GLU A 24 -8.07 10.39 6.20
C GLU A 24 -7.82 10.92 4.78
N VAL A 25 -7.25 10.11 3.87
CA VAL A 25 -7.08 10.50 2.47
C VAL A 25 -8.46 10.84 1.87
N PRO A 26 -8.68 12.07 1.36
CA PRO A 26 -9.96 12.47 0.78
C PRO A 26 -10.42 11.56 -0.36
N MET A 27 -11.74 11.37 -0.50
CA MET A 27 -12.27 10.39 -1.45
C MET A 27 -11.88 10.71 -2.90
N HIS A 28 -11.86 11.99 -3.31
CA HIS A 28 -11.50 12.37 -4.68
C HIS A 28 -10.10 11.90 -5.12
N TYR A 29 -9.13 11.76 -4.20
CA TYR A 29 -7.83 11.15 -4.53
C TYR A 29 -7.96 9.65 -4.76
N LYS A 30 -8.80 8.96 -3.97
CA LYS A 30 -9.08 7.52 -4.12
C LYS A 30 -9.88 7.24 -5.39
N ASP A 31 -10.84 8.10 -5.70
CA ASP A 31 -11.60 8.05 -6.95
C ASP A 31 -10.65 8.22 -8.13
N LYS A 32 -9.79 9.24 -8.14
CA LYS A 32 -8.79 9.41 -9.20
C LYS A 32 -7.83 8.22 -9.33
N MET A 33 -7.32 7.69 -8.21
CA MET A 33 -6.48 6.48 -8.22
C MET A 33 -7.21 5.24 -8.77
N TRP A 34 -8.53 5.19 -8.63
CA TRP A 34 -9.36 4.13 -9.19
C TRP A 34 -9.64 4.35 -10.67
N ASP A 35 -9.96 5.57 -11.08
CA ASP A 35 -10.31 5.94 -12.44
C ASP A 35 -9.11 5.72 -13.38
N ASP A 36 -7.89 6.14 -12.98
CA ASP A 36 -6.64 5.88 -13.71
C ASP A 36 -6.34 4.36 -13.85
N LEU A 37 -6.69 3.53 -12.87
CA LEU A 37 -6.58 2.08 -12.98
C LEU A 37 -7.68 1.48 -13.88
N MET A 38 -8.89 2.02 -13.83
CA MET A 38 -10.02 1.59 -14.67
C MET A 38 -9.80 1.89 -16.16
N GLU A 39 -9.22 3.05 -16.48
CA GLU A 39 -8.84 3.41 -17.86
C GLU A 39 -7.83 2.41 -18.45
N LYS A 40 -6.96 1.85 -17.60
CA LYS A 40 -5.90 0.91 -18.00
C LYS A 40 -6.30 -0.57 -17.93
N TYR A 41 -7.27 -0.93 -17.11
CA TYR A 41 -7.65 -2.32 -16.80
C TYR A 41 -9.17 -2.53 -16.80
N ASN A 42 -9.72 -2.72 -18.00
CA ASN A 42 -11.17 -2.78 -18.30
C ASN A 42 -11.96 -3.97 -17.70
N ARG A 43 -11.48 -4.61 -16.63
CA ARG A 43 -12.10 -5.78 -15.95
C ARG A 43 -11.96 -5.77 -14.43
N ILE A 44 -11.62 -4.63 -13.82
CA ILE A 44 -11.45 -4.56 -12.36
C ILE A 44 -12.70 -4.06 -11.61
N ASP A 45 -13.79 -3.66 -12.28
CA ASP A 45 -14.98 -3.02 -11.68
C ASP A 45 -15.48 -3.66 -10.38
N GLY A 46 -15.63 -4.99 -10.35
CA GLY A 46 -16.10 -5.74 -9.19
C GLY A 46 -15.14 -5.77 -7.99
N PHE A 47 -13.93 -5.27 -8.15
CA PHE A 47 -12.79 -5.43 -7.23
C PHE A 47 -12.35 -4.14 -6.53
N ARG A 48 -13.15 -3.07 -6.61
CA ARG A 48 -12.82 -1.77 -6.00
C ARG A 48 -12.46 -1.85 -4.52
N LYS A 49 -13.12 -2.74 -3.77
CA LYS A 49 -12.87 -2.92 -2.33
C LYS A 49 -11.47 -3.49 -2.07
N GLU A 50 -11.07 -4.48 -2.85
CA GLU A 50 -9.79 -5.17 -2.77
C GLU A 50 -8.65 -4.27 -3.24
N VAL A 51 -8.87 -3.48 -4.29
CA VAL A 51 -7.95 -2.42 -4.76
C VAL A 51 -7.78 -1.32 -3.70
N MET A 52 -8.86 -0.87 -3.04
CA MET A 52 -8.76 0.11 -1.94
C MET A 52 -8.10 -0.45 -0.67
N TYR A 53 -8.25 -1.75 -0.41
CA TYR A 53 -7.55 -2.47 0.64
C TYR A 53 -6.04 -2.56 0.35
N ASN A 54 -5.67 -2.77 -0.92
CA ASN A 54 -4.29 -2.72 -1.41
C ASN A 54 -3.64 -1.37 -1.25
N PHE A 55 -4.29 -0.30 -1.73
CA PHE A 55 -3.79 1.06 -1.56
C PHE A 55 -3.55 1.41 -0.08
N ASN A 56 -4.38 0.94 0.85
CA ASN A 56 -4.16 1.12 2.29
C ASN A 56 -2.82 0.51 2.76
N HIS A 57 -2.50 -0.72 2.37
CA HIS A 57 -1.23 -1.36 2.76
C HIS A 57 -0.04 -0.71 2.07
N MET A 58 -0.11 -0.48 0.76
CA MET A 58 0.93 0.22 0.02
C MET A 58 1.21 1.63 0.59
N TYR A 59 0.17 2.36 1.00
CA TYR A 59 0.30 3.69 1.63
C TYR A 59 0.98 3.62 2.99
N ARG A 60 0.64 2.60 3.81
CA ARG A 60 1.28 2.35 5.11
C ARG A 60 2.76 1.97 4.94
N ASP A 61 3.08 1.14 3.96
CA ASP A 61 4.45 0.70 3.67
C ASP A 61 5.28 1.83 3.03
N TRP A 62 4.66 2.72 2.26
CA TRP A 62 5.29 3.93 1.74
C TRP A 62 5.63 4.90 2.88
N ARG A 63 4.67 5.23 3.76
CA ARG A 63 4.94 6.02 4.99
C ARG A 63 5.98 5.35 5.89
N HIS A 64 5.98 4.02 6.00
CA HIS A 64 7.00 3.29 6.77
C HIS A 64 8.40 3.48 6.17
N ARG A 65 8.55 3.34 4.85
CA ARG A 65 9.81 3.64 4.14
C ARG A 65 10.27 5.09 4.38
N LYS A 66 9.36 6.06 4.38
CA LYS A 66 9.65 7.47 4.72
C LYS A 66 10.10 7.66 6.18
N HIS A 67 9.50 6.95 7.13
CA HIS A 67 9.97 6.95 8.53
C HIS A 67 11.34 6.27 8.70
N LEU A 68 11.66 5.25 7.91
CA LEU A 68 13.01 4.66 7.89
C LEU A 68 14.06 5.65 7.37
N HIS A 69 13.71 6.49 6.38
CA HIS A 69 14.55 7.59 5.89
C HIS A 69 14.74 8.70 6.94
N TYR A 70 13.64 9.17 7.55
CA TYR A 70 13.64 10.15 8.65
C TYR A 70 14.62 9.78 9.78
N LYS A 71 14.73 8.48 10.10
CA LYS A 71 15.59 7.93 11.14
C LYS A 71 17.10 7.90 10.81
N GLN A 72 17.51 8.23 9.58
CA GLN A 72 18.93 8.25 9.19
C GLN A 72 19.64 9.52 9.67
N PHE A 73 18.87 10.57 10.01
CA PHE A 73 19.35 11.89 10.38
C PHE A 73 19.04 12.19 11.85
N ALA A 74 19.86 13.00 12.50
CA ALA A 74 19.75 13.32 13.92
C ALA A 74 18.82 14.52 14.18
N THR A 75 18.93 15.58 13.38
CA THR A 75 18.19 16.83 13.56
C THR A 75 17.09 17.02 12.51
N ASP A 76 16.14 17.94 12.76
CA ASP A 76 15.09 18.23 11.79
C ASP A 76 15.60 19.06 10.61
N GLU A 77 16.63 19.89 10.80
CA GLU A 77 17.33 20.61 9.73
C GLU A 77 17.96 19.63 8.73
N GLU A 78 18.69 18.61 9.22
CA GLU A 78 19.24 17.55 8.37
C GLU A 78 18.14 16.79 7.63
N ARG A 79 17.03 16.46 8.30
CA ARG A 79 15.91 15.74 7.69
C ARG A 79 15.30 16.56 6.56
N LEU A 80 15.00 17.84 6.78
CA LEU A 80 14.40 18.72 5.80
C LEU A 80 15.32 18.93 4.57
N GLN A 81 16.63 19.07 4.78
CA GLN A 81 17.61 19.14 3.69
C GLN A 81 17.70 17.84 2.89
N ASN A 82 17.46 16.68 3.52
CA ASN A 82 17.47 15.36 2.88
C ASN A 82 16.06 14.93 2.42
N CYS A 83 15.33 15.84 1.78
CA CYS A 83 14.12 15.49 1.04
C CYS A 83 14.41 14.45 -0.05
N LEU A 84 13.40 13.67 -0.44
CA LEU A 84 13.52 12.64 -1.48
C LEU A 84 12.83 13.13 -2.75
N ASP A 85 13.52 13.18 -3.89
CA ASP A 85 13.07 13.70 -5.19
C ASP A 85 11.64 13.30 -5.61
N ALA A 86 11.18 12.14 -5.16
CA ALA A 86 9.86 11.59 -5.45
C ALA A 86 8.72 12.07 -4.51
N ILE A 87 8.93 13.09 -3.67
CA ILE A 87 7.88 13.76 -2.86
C ILE A 87 8.12 15.27 -2.80
N THR A 88 7.07 16.05 -2.53
CA THR A 88 7.21 17.50 -2.37
C THR A 88 7.88 17.84 -1.03
N GLU A 89 8.60 18.96 -0.97
CA GLU A 89 9.17 19.48 0.27
C GLU A 89 8.10 19.76 1.34
N SER A 90 6.89 20.17 0.93
CA SER A 90 5.76 20.42 1.83
C SER A 90 5.21 19.13 2.45
N ASP A 91 5.05 18.07 1.65
CA ASP A 91 4.70 16.73 2.15
C ASP A 91 5.79 16.18 3.06
N TRP A 92 7.06 16.41 2.73
CA TRP A 92 8.18 15.96 3.54
C TRP A 92 8.27 16.70 4.87
N ALA A 93 8.10 18.02 4.89
CA ALA A 93 8.04 18.81 6.12
C ALA A 93 6.89 18.33 7.03
N SER A 94 5.70 18.09 6.47
CA SER A 94 4.56 17.52 7.20
C SER A 94 4.87 16.13 7.78
N LEU A 95 5.66 15.30 7.07
CA LEU A 95 6.12 14.01 7.56
C LEU A 95 7.17 14.14 8.68
N VAL A 96 8.12 15.07 8.56
CA VAL A 96 9.14 15.34 9.59
C VAL A 96 8.46 15.80 10.88
N GLU A 97 7.56 16.77 10.82
CA GLU A 97 6.75 17.23 11.96
C GLU A 97 5.96 16.07 12.59
N TYR A 98 5.25 15.28 11.77
CA TYR A 98 4.47 14.15 12.24
C TYR A 98 5.32 13.08 12.94
N PHE A 99 6.47 12.70 12.37
CA PHE A 99 7.36 11.70 12.96
C PHE A 99 8.11 12.24 14.19
N GLY A 100 8.38 13.54 14.26
CA GLY A 100 8.91 14.24 15.42
C GLY A 100 7.91 14.38 16.57
N SER A 101 6.60 14.27 16.29
CA SER A 101 5.54 14.47 17.28
C SER A 101 5.53 13.43 18.41
N GLU A 102 5.26 13.89 19.64
CA GLU A 102 5.13 13.02 20.83
C GLU A 102 4.04 11.94 20.71
N PRO A 103 2.86 12.19 20.11
CA PRO A 103 1.88 11.13 19.85
C PRO A 103 2.44 10.00 18.96
N PHE A 104 3.20 10.35 17.91
CA PHE A 104 3.79 9.36 17.01
C PHE A 104 4.92 8.56 17.69
N LYS A 105 5.84 9.24 18.38
CA LYS A 105 6.93 8.60 19.14
C LYS A 105 6.38 7.56 20.12
N ARG A 106 5.41 7.96 20.96
CA ARG A 106 4.75 7.08 21.95
C ARG A 106 4.11 5.84 21.28
N MET A 107 3.39 6.05 20.18
CA MET A 107 2.78 4.95 19.41
C MET A 107 3.86 4.02 18.80
N SER A 108 4.96 4.58 18.29
CA SER A 108 6.07 3.85 17.68
C SER A 108 6.81 2.97 18.70
N GLU A 109 7.07 3.52 19.89
CA GLU A 109 7.67 2.82 21.03
C GLU A 109 6.78 1.71 21.55
N GLN A 110 5.49 1.98 21.76
CA GLN A 110 4.52 0.97 22.17
C GLN A 110 4.45 -0.18 21.15
N ASN A 111 4.43 0.14 19.85
CA ASN A 111 4.47 -0.86 18.78
C ASN A 111 5.79 -1.65 18.75
N LYS A 112 6.94 -1.03 19.09
CA LYS A 112 8.23 -1.72 19.23
C LYS A 112 8.21 -2.69 20.42
N ALA A 113 7.71 -2.25 21.58
CA ALA A 113 7.56 -3.09 22.77
C ALA A 113 6.57 -4.24 22.54
N ASN A 114 5.47 -4.00 21.83
CA ASN A 114 4.49 -5.03 21.46
C ASN A 114 5.10 -6.07 20.52
N ARG A 115 5.88 -5.67 19.51
CA ARG A 115 6.62 -6.61 18.63
C ARG A 115 7.63 -7.45 19.41
N ALA A 116 8.36 -6.87 20.35
CA ALA A 116 9.33 -7.62 21.18
C ALA A 116 8.66 -8.64 22.12
N LYS A 117 7.39 -8.43 22.49
CA LYS A 117 6.59 -9.35 23.32
C LYS A 117 5.87 -10.44 22.51
N GLN A 118 5.83 -10.32 21.17
CA GLN A 118 5.27 -11.38 20.34
C GLN A 118 6.26 -12.54 20.31
N SER A 119 5.93 -13.63 21.01
CA SER A 119 6.68 -14.87 20.87
C SER A 119 6.60 -15.33 19.41
N THR A 120 7.75 -15.73 18.85
CA THR A 120 7.81 -16.42 17.56
C THR A 120 7.32 -17.87 17.70
N SER A 121 6.21 -18.06 18.40
CA SER A 121 5.39 -19.25 18.16
C SER A 121 4.92 -19.16 16.72
N SER A 122 5.32 -20.13 15.89
CA SER A 122 4.75 -20.34 14.57
C SER A 122 3.34 -20.92 14.69
N ILE A 123 2.48 -20.25 15.47
CA ILE A 123 1.10 -20.09 15.06
C ILE A 123 1.21 -19.30 13.76
N CYS A 124 1.32 -20.03 12.65
CA CYS A 124 0.82 -19.56 11.38
C CYS A 124 -0.57 -19.03 11.67
N ARG A 125 -0.72 -17.70 11.79
CA ARG A 125 -2.03 -17.06 11.93
C ARG A 125 -2.83 -17.59 10.77
N ASP A 126 -3.76 -18.49 11.08
CA ASP A 126 -4.29 -19.42 10.11
C ASP A 126 -5.07 -18.60 9.09
N SER A 127 -4.45 -18.45 7.93
CA SER A 127 -4.54 -17.20 7.19
C SER A 127 -5.69 -17.24 6.21
N LYS A 128 -6.88 -17.42 6.77
CA LYS A 128 -8.15 -17.51 6.06
C LYS A 128 -8.60 -16.19 5.43
N THR A 129 -7.72 -15.18 5.43
CA THR A 129 -7.66 -14.14 4.38
C THR A 129 -6.24 -13.55 4.23
N LYS A 130 -5.18 -14.37 4.04
CA LYS A 130 -3.95 -13.88 3.37
C LYS A 130 -4.19 -13.83 1.85
N LEU A 131 -5.08 -12.93 1.47
CA LEU A 131 -4.79 -12.12 0.30
C LEU A 131 -3.55 -11.28 0.74
N TYR A 132 -2.32 -11.76 0.45
CA TYR A 132 -1.08 -11.00 0.09
C TYR A 132 0.08 -11.91 -0.42
N PRO A 133 -0.21 -12.88 -1.31
CA PRO A 133 0.58 -13.10 -2.54
C PRO A 133 -0.26 -12.91 -3.83
N ASP A 134 -1.18 -11.97 -3.79
CA ASP A 134 -2.59 -12.34 -3.83
C ASP A 134 -3.36 -11.79 -4.98
N LEU A 135 -3.08 -10.56 -5.40
CA LEU A 135 -3.54 -9.95 -6.65
C LEU A 135 -3.01 -10.69 -7.88
N THR A 136 -2.00 -11.55 -7.67
CA THR A 136 -1.32 -12.33 -8.71
C THR A 136 -1.96 -13.70 -8.91
N GLU A 137 -2.32 -14.44 -7.86
CA GLU A 137 -3.24 -15.59 -8.01
C GLU A 137 -4.66 -15.12 -8.38
N TYR A 138 -5.07 -13.98 -7.86
CA TYR A 138 -6.33 -13.30 -8.11
C TYR A 138 -6.55 -12.83 -9.55
N TYR A 139 -5.56 -12.78 -10.45
CA TYR A 139 -5.87 -12.73 -11.90
C TYR A 139 -4.88 -13.49 -12.84
N LYS A 140 -4.01 -14.37 -12.33
CA LYS A 140 -3.45 -15.49 -13.12
C LYS A 140 -4.28 -16.76 -12.97
N ALA A 141 -4.89 -16.94 -11.80
CA ALA A 141 -5.25 -18.26 -11.28
C ALA A 141 -6.64 -18.35 -10.67
N ILE A 142 -7.57 -17.48 -11.04
CA ILE A 142 -8.93 -18.01 -11.12
C ILE A 142 -8.97 -19.15 -12.17
N HIS A 143 -8.00 -19.22 -13.14
CA HIS A 143 -8.00 -20.19 -14.26
C HIS A 143 -6.70 -20.92 -14.70
N GLN A 144 -5.71 -20.22 -15.28
CA GLN A 144 -5.22 -20.62 -16.62
C GLN A 144 -4.55 -22.00 -16.73
N ARG A 145 -4.84 -22.69 -17.84
CA ARG A 145 -4.18 -23.96 -18.19
C ARG A 145 -2.77 -23.69 -18.70
N ARG A 146 -1.78 -24.31 -18.08
CA ARG A 146 -0.35 -23.93 -18.25
C ARG A 146 0.34 -24.58 -19.46
N THR A 147 -0.38 -25.43 -20.18
CA THR A 147 0.08 -26.19 -21.35
C THR A 147 -0.19 -25.46 -22.67
N ASP A 148 -1.25 -24.65 -22.68
CA ASP A 148 -1.91 -24.11 -23.87
C ASP A 148 -2.63 -22.76 -23.60
N ASN A 149 -2.57 -22.25 -22.37
CA ASN A 149 -3.12 -20.97 -21.89
C ASN A 149 -4.64 -20.78 -22.05
N THR A 150 -5.41 -21.88 -22.16
CA THR A 150 -6.88 -21.84 -22.19
C THR A 150 -7.51 -21.74 -20.79
N TRP A 151 -8.75 -21.26 -20.71
CA TRP A 151 -9.46 -21.04 -19.44
C TRP A 151 -10.06 -22.37 -18.87
N CYS A 152 -10.45 -22.40 -17.59
CA CYS A 152 -10.73 -23.67 -16.87
C CYS A 152 -12.21 -24.08 -16.74
N SER A 153 -13.17 -23.15 -16.76
CA SER A 153 -14.63 -23.41 -16.85
C SER A 153 -15.38 -22.12 -17.18
N ASP A 154 -16.54 -22.15 -17.83
CA ASP A 154 -17.19 -20.93 -18.35
C ASP A 154 -17.56 -19.88 -17.29
N LYS A 155 -18.05 -20.28 -16.10
CA LYS A 155 -18.33 -19.31 -15.03
C LYS A 155 -17.07 -18.70 -14.45
N ALA A 156 -16.00 -19.49 -14.38
CA ALA A 156 -14.71 -18.99 -13.97
C ALA A 156 -14.18 -18.05 -15.07
N GLN A 157 -14.19 -18.48 -16.33
CA GLN A 157 -13.91 -17.64 -17.51
C GLN A 157 -14.80 -16.38 -17.58
N ASN A 158 -15.96 -16.36 -16.90
CA ASN A 158 -16.87 -15.23 -16.59
C ASN A 158 -16.64 -14.61 -15.17
N ALA A 159 -15.41 -14.70 -14.67
CA ALA A 159 -14.88 -14.13 -13.41
C ALA A 159 -13.39 -13.73 -13.51
N MET A 160 -12.66 -14.14 -14.58
CA MET A 160 -11.67 -13.25 -15.23
C MET A 160 -12.27 -12.39 -16.36
N VAL A 161 -13.59 -12.30 -16.35
CA VAL A 161 -14.49 -11.50 -17.19
C VAL A 161 -15.57 -10.95 -16.25
#